data_AF-A0A0T6AUR2-F1
#
_entry.id   AF-A0A0T6AUR2-F1
#
_cell.length_a   1.000
_cell.length_b   1.000
_cell.length_c   1.000
_cell.angle_alpha   90.00
_cell.angle_beta   90.00
_cell.angle_gamma   90.00
#
_symmetry.space_group_name_H-M   'P 1'
#
loop_
_entity.id
_entity.type
_entity.pdbx_description
1 polymer ?
#
loop_
_entity_poly.entity_id
_entity_poly.type
_entity_poly.pdbx_seq_one_letter_code
_entity_poly.pdbx_strand_id
1 'polypeptide(L)'
;HFDNNLLFRVVFLECDLNICKERVLNRRYNVYTGSVVNITKLTEDDITDEFKSHPKDSNAVLEAEITYYCEQYGAMRNYCGDTAHAINSDQPERWVYESILTVLMGEDLTAPPRNPCLQEEDKSSSNLSQTTDLSTATPCYTQILSNYMTKL
;
A
#
# COMPACT_ATOMS: atom_id res chain seq x y z
N HIS A 1 37.59 -1.35 -6.40
CA HIS A 1 36.37 -0.53 -6.39
C HIS A 1 35.27 -1.43 -5.86
N PHE A 2 34.88 -1.30 -4.60
CA PHE A 2 33.71 -2.01 -4.08
C PHE A 2 32.52 -1.11 -4.40
N ASP A 3 31.75 -1.48 -5.41
CA ASP A 3 30.50 -0.80 -5.70
C ASP A 3 29.55 -1.16 -4.57
N ASN A 4 29.42 -0.26 -3.60
CA ASN A 4 28.53 -0.37 -2.45
C ASN A 4 27.06 -0.17 -2.86
N ASN A 5 26.63 -0.78 -3.97
CA ASN A 5 25.24 -0.78 -4.38
C ASN A 5 24.53 -1.86 -3.56
N LEU A 6 23.83 -1.42 -2.53
CA LEU A 6 22.95 -2.28 -1.74
C LEU A 6 21.73 -2.64 -2.58
N LEU A 7 21.55 -3.94 -2.80
CA LEU A 7 20.41 -4.53 -3.47
C LEU A 7 19.24 -4.59 -2.49
N PHE A 8 18.37 -3.59 -2.52
CA PHE A 8 17.09 -3.65 -1.79
C PHE A 8 15.95 -3.34 -2.75
N ARG A 9 14.88 -4.13 -2.65
CA ARG A 9 13.63 -3.93 -3.40
C ARG A 9 12.52 -3.72 -2.39
N VAL A 10 11.67 -2.73 -2.63
CA VAL A 10 10.52 -2.45 -1.78
C VAL A 10 9.26 -2.63 -2.61
N VAL A 11 8.37 -3.50 -2.15
CA VAL A 11 7.09 -3.76 -2.82
C VAL A 11 5.98 -3.10 -2.02
N PHE A 12 5.22 -2.22 -2.68
CA PHE A 12 4.02 -1.59 -2.17
C PHE A 12 2.82 -2.31 -2.78
N LEU A 13 1.95 -2.85 -1.93
CA LEU A 13 0.69 -3.45 -2.36
C LEU A 13 -0.38 -2.36 -2.31
N GLU A 14 -0.78 -1.87 -3.47
CA GLU A 14 -1.81 -0.85 -3.60
C GLU A 14 -3.18 -1.54 -3.66
N CYS A 15 -4.07 -1.18 -2.74
CA CYS A 15 -5.42 -1.72 -2.62
C CYS A 15 -6.37 -0.57 -2.34
N ASP A 16 -7.62 -0.68 -2.78
CA ASP A 16 -8.66 0.22 -2.29
C ASP A 16 -8.80 0.09 -0.76
N LEU A 17 -8.68 1.21 -0.05
CA LEU A 17 -8.77 1.25 1.40
C LEU A 17 -10.13 0.77 1.92
N ASN A 18 -11.21 0.95 1.17
CA ASN A 18 -12.53 0.42 1.53
C ASN A 18 -12.55 -1.11 1.47
N ILE A 19 -11.91 -1.68 0.45
CA ILE A 19 -11.76 -3.13 0.30
C ILE A 19 -10.89 -3.67 1.44
N CYS A 20 -9.77 -3.01 1.78
CA CYS A 20 -8.96 -3.35 2.94
C CYS A 20 -9.78 -3.32 4.24
N LYS A 21 -10.55 -2.24 4.45
CA LYS A 21 -11.38 -2.07 5.64
C LYS A 21 -12.39 -3.20 5.76
N GLU A 22 -13.11 -3.50 4.69
CA GLU A 22 -14.07 -4.61 4.63
C GLU A 22 -13.39 -5.96 4.93
N ARG A 23 -12.24 -6.23 4.31
CA ARG A 23 -11.48 -7.48 4.53
C ARG A 23 -11.07 -7.67 5.99
N VAL A 24 -10.65 -6.60 6.67
CA VAL A 24 -10.29 -6.66 8.10
C VAL A 24 -11.52 -6.84 8.98
N LEU A 25 -12.61 -6.10 8.72
CA LEU A 25 -13.85 -6.21 9.50
C LEU A 25 -14.51 -7.60 9.37
N ASN A 26 -14.33 -8.24 8.21
CA ASN A 26 -14.84 -9.57 7.92
C ASN A 26 -13.86 -10.70 8.31
N ARG A 27 -12.68 -10.36 8.81
CA ARG A 27 -11.70 -11.34 9.30
C ARG A 27 -12.15 -11.95 10.61
N ARG A 28 -12.05 -13.27 10.71
CA ARG A 28 -12.30 -14.04 11.92
C ARG A 28 -11.15 -14.99 12.19
N TYR A 29 -10.91 -15.21 13.47
CA TYR A 29 -9.84 -16.07 13.98
C TYR A 29 -10.46 -17.23 14.72
N ASN A 30 -10.09 -18.46 14.36
CA ASN A 30 -10.43 -19.61 15.19
C ASN A 30 -9.57 -19.58 16.47
N VAL A 31 -10.21 -19.52 17.63
CA VAL A 31 -9.54 -19.33 18.93
C VAL A 31 -8.64 -20.52 19.31
N TYR A 32 -8.92 -21.72 18.81
CA TYR A 32 -8.18 -22.93 19.15
C TYR A 32 -7.02 -23.21 18.18
N THR A 33 -7.20 -22.94 16.90
CA THR A 33 -6.20 -23.25 15.85
C THR A 33 -5.37 -22.04 15.42
N GLY A 34 -5.85 -20.82 15.71
CA GLY A 34 -5.25 -19.58 15.21
C GLY A 34 -5.46 -19.35 13.70
N SER A 35 -6.25 -20.20 13.03
CA SER A 35 -6.53 -20.06 11.61
C SER A 35 -7.36 -18.82 11.32
N VAL A 36 -7.08 -18.18 10.18
CA VAL A 36 -7.71 -16.94 9.76
C VAL A 36 -8.63 -17.22 8.59
N VAL A 37 -9.88 -16.81 8.72
CA VAL A 37 -10.90 -16.96 7.68
C VAL A 37 -11.62 -15.65 7.46
N ASN A 38 -12.12 -15.46 6.24
CA ASN A 38 -13.01 -14.35 5.95
C ASN A 38 -14.46 -14.85 6.09
N ILE A 39 -15.26 -14.18 6.90
CA ILE A 39 -16.64 -14.57 7.18
C ILE A 39 -17.52 -14.60 5.92
N THR A 40 -17.19 -13.80 4.89
CA THR A 40 -17.93 -13.81 3.62
C THR A 40 -17.77 -15.10 2.82
N LYS A 41 -16.76 -15.93 3.17
CA LYS A 41 -16.53 -17.24 2.56
C LYS A 41 -17.15 -18.40 3.34
N LEU A 42 -17.67 -18.14 4.54
CA LEU A 42 -18.29 -19.14 5.40
C LEU A 42 -19.80 -19.17 5.16
N THR A 43 -20.41 -20.35 5.26
CA THR A 43 -21.87 -20.45 5.37
C THR A 43 -22.29 -20.22 6.82
N GLU A 44 -23.57 -19.90 7.06
CA GLU A 44 -24.07 -19.69 8.43
C GLU A 44 -23.83 -20.93 9.33
N ASP A 45 -23.84 -22.12 8.73
CA ASP A 45 -23.58 -23.40 9.41
C ASP A 45 -22.09 -23.58 9.80
N ASP A 46 -21.18 -22.89 9.12
CA ASP A 46 -19.73 -22.93 9.40
C ASP A 46 -19.30 -21.92 10.47
N ILE A 47 -20.17 -20.96 10.81
CA ILE A 47 -19.89 -19.93 11.82
C ILE A 47 -20.15 -20.52 13.21
N THR A 48 -19.13 -21.18 13.75
CA THR A 48 -19.13 -21.66 15.13
C THR A 48 -18.70 -20.54 16.11
N ASP A 49 -19.05 -20.70 17.39
CA ASP A 49 -18.63 -19.80 18.49
C ASP A 49 -17.10 -19.71 18.68
N GLU A 50 -16.35 -20.54 17.96
CA GLU A 50 -14.89 -20.58 17.97
C GLU A 50 -14.25 -19.48 17.14
N PHE A 51 -15.00 -18.85 16.23
CA PHE A 51 -14.51 -17.78 15.36
C PHE A 51 -14.76 -16.40 15.97
N LYS A 52 -13.70 -15.70 16.35
CA LYS A 52 -13.80 -14.39 16.99
C LYS A 52 -13.06 -13.30 16.21
N SER A 53 -13.53 -12.07 16.35
CA SER A 53 -12.85 -10.88 15.83
C SER A 53 -11.70 -10.48 16.75
N HIS A 54 -10.60 -10.01 16.17
CA HIS A 54 -9.51 -9.46 16.95
C HIS A 54 -9.87 -8.04 17.46
N PRO A 55 -9.51 -7.62 18.69
CA PRO A 55 -9.86 -6.30 19.21
C PRO A 55 -9.34 -5.12 18.36
N LYS A 56 -8.19 -5.30 17.69
CA LYS A 56 -7.65 -4.31 16.75
C LYS A 56 -8.45 -4.19 15.45
N ASP A 57 -9.29 -5.17 15.14
CA ASP A 57 -10.14 -5.14 13.93
C ASP A 57 -11.44 -4.34 14.20
N SER A 58 -11.51 -3.59 15.31
CA SER A 58 -12.62 -2.68 15.56
C SER A 58 -12.57 -1.49 14.61
N ASN A 59 -13.75 -1.01 14.19
CA ASN A 59 -13.86 0.06 13.19
C ASN A 59 -13.11 1.34 13.62
N ALA A 60 -13.24 1.74 14.88
CA ALA A 60 -12.56 2.93 15.40
C ALA A 60 -11.03 2.84 15.36
N VAL A 61 -10.46 1.66 15.68
CA VAL A 61 -9.00 1.45 15.61
C VAL A 61 -8.55 1.44 14.16
N LEU A 62 -9.30 0.74 13.29
CA LEU A 62 -8.97 0.62 11.88
C LEU A 62 -9.02 1.96 11.14
N GLU A 63 -9.99 2.82 11.46
CA GLU A 63 -10.04 4.19 10.93
C GLU A 63 -8.82 5.01 11.31
N ALA A 64 -8.41 4.96 12.59
CA ALA A 64 -7.20 5.64 13.04
C ALA A 64 -5.93 5.11 12.36
N GLU A 65 -5.82 3.78 12.17
CA GLU A 65 -4.71 3.16 11.46
C GLU A 65 -4.66 3.56 9.98
N ILE A 66 -5.82 3.62 9.30
CA ILE A 66 -5.91 4.05 7.89
C ILE A 66 -5.49 5.52 7.75
N THR A 67 -5.97 6.40 8.64
CA THR A 67 -5.56 7.81 8.62
C THR A 67 -4.05 7.95 8.78
N TYR A 68 -3.47 7.29 9.78
CA TYR A 68 -2.03 7.29 10.00
C TYR A 68 -1.26 6.75 8.78
N TYR A 69 -1.73 5.66 8.17
CA TYR A 69 -1.13 5.10 6.97
C TYR A 69 -1.12 6.12 5.82
N CYS A 70 -2.25 6.76 5.54
CA CYS A 70 -2.36 7.75 4.45
C CYS A 70 -1.42 8.95 4.65
N GLU A 71 -1.23 9.40 5.90
CA GLU A 71 -0.32 10.50 6.22
C GLU A 71 1.15 10.14 5.96
N GLN A 72 1.55 8.88 6.22
CA GLN A 72 2.95 8.46 6.16
C GLN A 72 3.34 7.79 4.82
N TYR A 73 2.37 7.24 4.09
CA TYR A 73 2.60 6.46 2.86
C TYR A 73 3.44 7.22 1.83
N GLY A 74 3.10 8.49 1.59
CA GLY A 74 3.80 9.33 0.62
C GLY A 74 5.28 9.51 0.96
N ALA A 75 5.59 9.80 2.24
CA ALA A 75 6.96 9.95 2.70
C ALA A 75 7.77 8.65 2.55
N MET A 76 7.16 7.50 2.90
CA MET A 76 7.80 6.20 2.78
C MET A 76 8.06 5.80 1.32
N ARG A 77 7.11 6.05 0.42
CA ARG A 77 7.26 5.79 -1.02
C ARG A 77 8.36 6.67 -1.63
N ASN A 78 8.37 7.96 -1.28
CA ASN A 78 9.40 8.90 -1.74
C ASN A 78 10.79 8.51 -1.25
N TYR A 79 10.91 8.09 0.01
CA TYR A 79 12.17 7.59 0.57
C TYR A 79 12.71 6.36 -0.20
N CYS A 80 11.82 5.51 -0.69
CA CYS A 80 12.22 4.32 -1.44
C CYS A 80 12.65 4.64 -2.89
N GLY A 81 12.17 5.75 -3.47
CA GLY A 81 12.55 6.20 -4.81
C GLY A 81 12.40 5.10 -5.86
N ASP A 82 13.41 4.93 -6.70
CA ASP A 82 13.39 4.00 -7.84
C ASP A 82 13.34 2.52 -7.45
N THR A 83 13.60 2.18 -6.18
CA THR A 83 13.50 0.79 -5.68
C THR A 83 12.09 0.39 -5.25
N ALA A 84 11.14 1.32 -5.32
CA ALA A 84 9.75 1.10 -4.98
C ALA A 84 8.97 0.52 -6.16
N HIS A 85 8.41 -0.66 -5.99
CA HIS A 85 7.50 -1.29 -6.94
C HIS A 85 6.08 -1.28 -6.39
N ALA A 86 5.17 -0.58 -7.05
CA ALA A 86 3.75 -0.61 -6.72
C ALA A 86 3.06 -1.75 -7.49
N ILE A 87 2.36 -2.63 -6.78
CA ILE A 87 1.59 -3.73 -7.35
C ILE A 87 0.13 -3.55 -6.97
N ASN A 88 -0.76 -3.59 -7.96
CA ASN A 88 -2.20 -3.60 -7.72
C ASN A 88 -2.62 -4.92 -7.05
N SER A 89 -3.09 -4.83 -5.81
CA SER A 89 -3.51 -5.96 -4.97
C SER A 89 -5.03 -6.18 -4.94
N ASP A 90 -5.79 -5.43 -5.75
CA ASP A 90 -7.21 -5.72 -6.02
C ASP A 90 -7.38 -6.90 -6.98
N GLN A 91 -6.29 -7.36 -7.60
CA GLN A 91 -6.25 -8.51 -8.48
C GLN A 91 -6.35 -9.84 -7.71
N PRO A 92 -6.70 -10.96 -8.39
CA PRO A 92 -6.69 -12.29 -7.77
C PRO A 92 -5.34 -12.62 -7.13
N GLU A 93 -5.36 -13.33 -6.00
CA GLU A 93 -4.18 -13.68 -5.20
C GLU A 93 -3.03 -14.25 -6.04
N ARG A 94 -3.35 -15.15 -6.99
CA ARG A 94 -2.37 -15.74 -7.89
C ARG A 94 -1.63 -14.70 -8.72
N TRP A 95 -2.34 -13.70 -9.27
CA TRP A 95 -1.75 -12.65 -10.08
C TRP A 95 -0.83 -11.75 -9.25
N VAL A 96 -1.27 -11.41 -8.04
CA VAL A 96 -0.48 -10.59 -7.10
C VAL A 96 0.80 -11.34 -6.72
N TYR A 97 0.70 -12.63 -6.43
CA TYR A 97 1.85 -13.49 -6.13
C TYR A 97 2.85 -13.56 -7.29
N GLU A 98 2.38 -13.83 -8.52
CA GLU A 98 3.24 -13.88 -9.71
C GLU A 98 3.90 -12.51 -10.00
N SER A 99 3.20 -11.41 -9.73
CA SER A 99 3.75 -10.05 -9.86
C SER A 99 4.85 -9.78 -8.84
N ILE A 100 4.66 -10.19 -7.58
CA ILE A 100 5.69 -10.09 -6.53
C ILE A 100 6.90 -10.92 -6.93
N LEU A 101 6.71 -12.17 -7.39
CA LEU A 101 7.82 -13.01 -7.83
C LEU A 101 8.60 -12.38 -8.98
N THR A 102 7.91 -11.77 -9.94
CA THR A 102 8.56 -11.06 -11.05
C THR A 102 9.44 -9.92 -10.54
N VAL A 103 8.94 -9.14 -9.56
CA VAL A 103 9.73 -8.08 -8.92
C VAL A 103 10.90 -8.64 -8.13
N LEU A 104 10.82 -9.83 -7.56
CA LEU A 104 11.93 -10.45 -6.82
C LEU A 104 12.96 -11.12 -7.73
N MET A 105 12.53 -11.68 -8.86
CA MET A 105 13.37 -12.40 -9.81
C MET A 105 13.94 -11.52 -10.93
N GLY A 106 13.41 -10.31 -11.11
CA GLY A 106 13.86 -9.36 -12.13
C GLY A 106 15.31 -8.93 -11.92
N GLU A 107 15.84 -8.15 -12.85
CA GLU A 107 17.19 -7.58 -12.72
C GLU A 107 17.29 -6.63 -11.53
N ASP A 108 18.49 -6.57 -10.95
CA ASP A 108 18.78 -5.74 -9.80
C ASP A 108 18.83 -4.27 -10.17
N LEU A 109 17.96 -3.47 -9.55
CA LEU A 109 18.07 -2.02 -9.60
C LEU A 109 19.21 -1.59 -8.67
N THR A 110 20.33 -1.15 -9.26
CA THR A 110 21.39 -0.48 -8.51
C THR A 110 20.90 0.89 -8.07
N ALA A 111 20.56 1.01 -6.79
CA ALA A 111 20.27 2.28 -6.16
C ALA A 111 21.44 2.74 -5.28
N PRO A 112 21.75 4.05 -5.25
CA PRO A 112 22.76 4.57 -4.34
C PRO A 112 22.33 4.33 -2.89
N PRO A 113 23.30 4.16 -1.95
CA PRO A 113 23.01 4.04 -0.53
C PRO A 113 22.10 5.19 -0.05
N ARG A 114 20.97 4.85 0.58
CA ARG A 114 20.04 5.85 1.10
C ARG A 114 20.69 6.60 2.27
N ASN A 115 20.68 7.93 2.21
CA ASN A 115 21.23 8.77 3.27
C ASN A 115 20.08 9.46 4.02
N PRO A 116 19.64 8.94 5.19
CA PRO A 116 18.43 9.42 5.88
C PRO A 116 18.53 10.86 6.40
N CYS A 117 19.70 11.51 6.30
CA CYS A 117 19.96 12.87 6.79
C CYS A 117 19.74 13.97 5.72
N LEU A 118 19.58 13.61 4.44
CA LEU A 118 19.33 14.56 3.36
C LEU A 118 17.86 14.47 2.95
N GLN A 119 16.99 15.05 3.76
CA GLN A 119 15.66 15.41 3.26
C GLN A 119 15.88 16.59 2.32
N GLU A 120 15.54 16.43 1.04
CA GLU A 120 15.58 17.54 0.08
C GLU A 120 14.53 18.58 0.50
N GLU A 121 14.98 19.55 1.31
CA GLU A 121 14.38 20.86 1.33
C GLU A 121 14.59 21.49 -0.06
N ASP A 122 13.58 22.23 -0.51
CA ASP A 122 13.54 23.12 -1.70
C ASP A 122 12.94 22.57 -3.00
N LYS A 123 11.63 22.84 -3.17
CA LYS A 123 11.10 23.41 -4.42
C LYS A 123 10.07 24.50 -4.16
N SER A 124 10.55 25.68 -3.73
CA SER A 124 9.85 26.95 -3.99
C SER A 124 10.49 27.67 -5.18
N SER A 125 9.71 27.81 -6.26
CA SER A 125 9.75 28.89 -7.26
C SER A 125 11.00 29.07 -8.14
N SER A 126 10.90 28.74 -9.44
CA SER A 126 10.74 29.74 -10.52
C SER A 126 10.88 29.17 -11.96
N ASN A 127 9.79 29.31 -12.73
CA ASN A 127 9.66 29.63 -14.17
C ASN A 127 10.39 28.87 -15.31
N LEU A 128 9.54 28.21 -16.12
CA LEU A 128 9.31 28.40 -17.57
C LEU A 128 10.47 28.18 -18.57
N SER A 129 10.40 27.07 -19.30
CA SER A 129 10.55 27.02 -20.77
C SER A 129 9.86 25.78 -21.34
N GLN A 130 8.97 26.02 -22.32
CA GLN A 130 8.23 25.02 -23.09
C GLN A 130 9.17 24.29 -24.07
N THR A 131 8.96 22.98 -24.27
CA THR A 131 8.86 22.34 -25.61
C THR A 131 8.20 20.95 -25.50
N THR A 132 7.04 20.83 -26.14
CA THR A 132 6.38 19.69 -26.82
C THR A 132 7.01 18.28 -26.74
N ASP A 133 6.29 17.29 -26.17
CA ASP A 133 5.46 16.30 -26.91
C ASP A 133 5.09 15.03 -26.09
N LEU A 134 3.89 14.51 -26.39
CA LEU A 134 3.35 13.15 -26.17
C LEU A 134 3.02 12.61 -24.75
N SER A 135 1.83 13.00 -24.29
CA SER A 135 0.74 12.14 -23.75
C SER A 135 1.07 10.74 -23.19
N THR A 136 1.03 10.62 -21.86
CA THR A 136 0.30 9.55 -21.16
C THR A 136 -0.20 10.11 -19.83
N ALA A 137 -1.50 10.42 -19.77
CA ALA A 137 -2.14 10.98 -18.59
C ALA A 137 -2.21 9.94 -17.47
N THR A 138 -1.55 10.21 -16.35
CA THR A 138 -1.84 9.54 -15.07
C THR A 138 -2.71 10.49 -14.25
N PRO A 139 -3.90 10.07 -13.77
CA PRO A 139 -4.79 10.95 -13.01
C PRO A 139 -4.17 11.31 -11.65
N CYS A 140 -4.08 12.61 -11.38
CA CYS A 140 -3.61 13.20 -10.14
C CYS A 140 -4.58 12.89 -8.99
N TYR A 141 -4.07 12.33 -7.90
CA TYR A 141 -4.82 11.79 -6.74
C TYR A 141 -5.53 12.87 -5.88
N THR A 142 -5.46 14.14 -6.26
CA THR A 142 -6.04 15.25 -5.49
C THR A 142 -7.58 15.34 -5.54
N GLN A 143 -8.26 14.53 -6.35
CA GLN A 143 -9.73 14.56 -6.43
C GLN A 143 -10.46 13.66 -5.42
N ILE A 144 -9.76 12.75 -4.72
CA ILE A 144 -10.45 11.82 -3.79
C ILE A 144 -10.76 12.49 -2.44
N LEU A 145 -10.00 13.51 -2.05
CA LEU A 145 -10.21 14.20 -0.77
C LEU A 145 -11.39 15.20 -0.78
N SER A 146 -11.85 15.70 -1.94
CA SER A 146 -12.91 16.71 -1.97
C SER A 146 -14.32 16.16 -1.72
N ASN A 147 -14.51 14.83 -1.79
CA ASN A 147 -15.84 14.23 -1.63
C ASN A 147 -16.17 13.80 -0.20
N TYR A 148 -15.17 13.75 0.70
CA TYR A 148 -15.35 13.29 2.07
C TYR A 148 -15.64 14.41 3.09
N MET A 149 -15.52 15.68 2.70
CA MET A 149 -15.69 16.83 3.62
C MET A 149 -17.02 17.59 3.47
N THR A 150 -17.93 17.17 2.57
CA THR A 150 -19.17 17.93 2.26
C THR A 150 -20.46 17.25 2.71
N LYS A 151 -20.38 16.22 3.56
CA LYS A 151 -21.56 15.63 4.21
C LYS A 151 -21.30 15.38 5.70
N LEU A 152 -21.29 16.46 6.47
CA LEU A 152 -21.71 16.50 7.86
C LEU A 152 -22.88 17.49 7.96
#